data_AF-A0A1M5S0X0-F1
#
_entry.id   AF-A0A1M5S0X0-F1
#
_cell.length_a   1.000
_cell.length_b   1.000
_cell.length_c   1.000
_cell.angle_alpha   90.00
_cell.angle_beta   90.00
_cell.angle_gamma   90.00
#
_symmetry.space_group_name_H-M   'P 1'
#
loop_
_entity.id
_entity.type
_entity.pdbx_description
1 polymer ?
#
loop_
_entity_poly.entity_id
_entity_poly.type
_entity_poly.pdbx_seq_one_letter_code
_entity_poly.pdbx_strand_id
1 'polypeptide(L)'
;MASWGGDDRRAQGDVISVVLLLAITVAGASAVVALGGDAIGGIQESATMGAAEQSMTQFDSKASLVAHGESDAQRVRLSGSPTAVRSVRADRGWLNVTVRNVTDGSVERVLTNTTLGVVEYRDGDATIAYQGGGVWRSSEGGTTMVSPPEFHYQGTTLTLPLVTVAGDERLDGDVIVRQSGESTGVYPNASDDLRNPLQSGEVVVTVKSRYYEAWGRFFEQRTGGDVTIDHANGTATITLRTPPQVRPISSAVAATAAGDDLDMQGSGSFPAFTDSYNSSNGNYTETAASNGTVVTAGTVKLSGNSLVEGNVRAGGAVELSGTAELNGSAEWTTGFSASGGASYVSERQIDGVEAADPVDSFTRTRISELRSSNDNDDTSAISGDRLNDSGSTVTLSAGQYFLSGIDMNGETLVVDTADGLVEIAVEEDLSLDDASITVQGGGTVRFYVGDDISVASGSNVSVPGERSTGAWFYGTDDTGTVISGSQGDTTRFVGVLYAPSASNDVSVRHADVYGGLVAGEVDIETGGAVHYDQSLSTRTPLPADANVPRITYLHISVTEISVSED
;
A
#
# COMPACT_ATOMS: atom_id res chain seq x y z
N MET A 1 69.44 88.71 -33.62
CA MET A 1 68.39 89.07 -34.59
C MET A 1 67.91 87.78 -35.24
N ALA A 2 66.61 87.68 -35.50
CA ALA A 2 65.86 86.52 -36.04
C ALA A 2 65.29 85.53 -35.00
N SER A 3 64.00 85.75 -34.74
CA SER A 3 63.04 84.88 -34.08
C SER A 3 62.77 83.59 -34.85
N TRP A 4 62.72 82.47 -34.15
CA TRP A 4 62.08 81.21 -34.56
C TRP A 4 61.08 80.87 -33.43
N GLY A 5 59.83 80.48 -33.65
CA GLY A 5 59.05 80.26 -34.86
C GLY A 5 57.57 80.23 -34.45
N GLY A 6 56.72 80.81 -35.29
CA GLY A 6 55.28 80.61 -35.23
C GLY A 6 54.91 79.26 -35.83
N ASP A 7 53.89 78.66 -35.21
CA ASP A 7 52.89 77.75 -35.76
C ASP A 7 53.32 76.63 -36.71
N ASP A 8 53.30 75.39 -36.18
CA ASP A 8 52.94 74.19 -36.93
C ASP A 8 52.41 73.08 -35.99
N ARG A 9 51.45 73.40 -35.12
CA ARG A 9 50.76 72.41 -34.24
C ARG A 9 49.30 72.11 -34.62
N ARG A 10 48.81 72.61 -35.76
CA ARG A 10 47.42 72.39 -36.18
C ARG A 10 47.21 71.34 -37.29
N ALA A 11 48.27 70.74 -37.83
CA ALA A 11 48.17 69.65 -38.81
C ALA A 11 48.30 68.23 -38.22
N GLN A 12 48.65 68.08 -36.92
CA GLN A 12 48.76 66.75 -36.28
C GLN A 12 47.51 66.33 -35.50
N GLY A 13 46.65 67.27 -35.09
CA GLY A 13 45.41 66.95 -34.37
C GLY A 13 44.41 66.15 -35.21
N ASP A 14 44.31 66.46 -36.50
CA ASP A 14 43.40 65.78 -37.43
C ASP A 14 43.81 64.31 -37.66
N VAL A 15 45.11 64.06 -37.83
CA VAL A 15 45.64 62.70 -38.01
C VAL A 15 45.52 61.89 -36.72
N ILE A 16 45.80 62.49 -35.55
CA ILE A 16 45.67 61.81 -34.26
C ILE A 16 44.21 61.48 -33.95
N SER A 17 43.26 62.39 -34.23
CA SER A 17 41.83 62.13 -34.04
C SER A 17 41.32 61.01 -34.95
N VAL A 18 41.74 60.96 -36.21
CA VAL A 18 41.36 59.88 -37.13
C VAL A 18 41.96 58.54 -36.69
N VAL A 19 43.22 58.52 -36.24
CA VAL A 19 43.87 57.30 -35.72
C VAL A 19 43.21 56.83 -34.42
N LEU A 20 42.84 57.73 -33.53
CA LEU A 20 42.19 57.40 -32.27
C LEU A 20 40.75 56.88 -32.50
N LEU A 21 40.00 57.51 -33.41
CA LEU A 21 38.69 57.00 -33.83
C LEU A 21 38.83 55.63 -34.45
N LEU A 22 39.80 55.41 -35.35
CA LEU A 22 40.06 54.10 -35.93
C LEU A 22 40.38 53.05 -34.85
N ALA A 23 41.26 53.38 -33.89
CA ALA A 23 41.62 52.49 -32.80
C ALA A 23 40.42 52.13 -31.91
N ILE A 24 39.58 53.10 -31.54
CA ILE A 24 38.37 52.87 -30.74
C ILE A 24 37.32 52.09 -31.53
N THR A 25 37.16 52.37 -32.81
CA THR A 25 36.18 51.67 -33.67
C THR A 25 36.59 50.21 -33.87
N VAL A 26 37.88 49.95 -34.10
CA VAL A 26 38.44 48.60 -34.19
C VAL A 26 38.32 47.89 -32.84
N ALA A 27 38.68 48.53 -31.74
CA ALA A 27 38.55 47.95 -30.40
C ALA A 27 37.09 47.63 -30.05
N GLY A 28 36.15 48.53 -30.38
CA GLY A 28 34.71 48.32 -30.18
C GLY A 28 34.16 47.22 -31.06
N ALA A 29 34.53 47.18 -32.35
CA ALA A 29 34.13 46.11 -33.27
C ALA A 29 34.69 44.74 -32.82
N SER A 30 35.95 44.69 -32.38
CA SER A 30 36.56 43.47 -31.84
C SER A 30 35.87 43.00 -30.56
N ALA A 31 35.49 43.90 -29.65
CA ALA A 31 34.77 43.56 -28.42
C ALA A 31 33.37 43.01 -28.72
N VAL A 32 32.64 43.60 -29.67
CA VAL A 32 31.32 43.12 -30.10
C VAL A 32 31.41 41.75 -30.76
N VAL A 33 32.42 41.52 -31.61
CA VAL A 33 32.63 40.21 -32.24
C VAL A 33 32.98 39.14 -31.21
N ALA A 34 33.82 39.45 -30.22
CA ALA A 34 34.20 38.51 -29.17
C ALA A 34 32.99 38.12 -28.30
N LEU A 35 32.22 39.10 -27.80
CA LEU A 35 31.04 38.84 -26.97
C LEU A 35 29.86 38.27 -27.76
N GLY A 36 29.72 38.66 -29.03
CA GLY A 36 28.71 38.14 -29.93
C GLY A 36 28.94 36.69 -30.32
N GLY A 37 30.20 36.25 -30.43
CA GLY A 37 30.56 34.86 -30.72
C GLY A 37 30.04 33.88 -29.67
N ASP A 38 30.33 34.16 -28.39
CA ASP A 38 29.90 33.30 -27.27
C ASP A 38 28.37 33.27 -27.12
N ALA A 39 27.71 34.42 -27.27
CA ALA A 39 26.25 34.51 -27.21
C ALA A 39 25.56 33.76 -28.36
N ILE A 40 26.11 33.85 -29.59
CA ILE A 40 25.57 33.13 -30.75
C ILE A 40 25.81 31.62 -30.61
N GLY A 41 26.97 31.21 -30.10
CA GLY A 41 27.29 29.80 -29.82
C GLY A 41 26.29 29.17 -28.85
N GLY A 42 26.03 29.84 -27.71
CA GLY A 42 25.06 29.36 -26.73
C GLY A 42 23.61 29.29 -27.25
N ILE A 43 23.20 30.21 -28.13
CA ILE A 43 21.88 30.16 -28.80
C ILE A 43 21.82 28.99 -29.77
N GLN A 44 22.87 28.74 -30.56
CA GLN A 44 22.94 27.62 -31.49
C GLN A 44 22.89 26.28 -30.75
N GLU A 45 23.64 26.15 -29.66
CA GLU A 45 23.65 24.95 -28.81
C GLU A 45 22.26 24.70 -28.19
N SER A 46 21.64 25.73 -27.62
CA SER A 46 20.29 25.64 -27.05
C SER A 46 19.24 25.27 -28.11
N ALA A 47 19.30 25.88 -29.30
CA ALA A 47 18.40 25.57 -30.41
C ALA A 47 18.60 24.14 -30.93
N THR A 48 19.84 23.67 -30.97
CA THR A 48 20.20 22.32 -31.39
C THR A 48 19.71 21.27 -30.39
N MET A 49 19.84 21.56 -29.09
CA MET A 49 19.32 20.72 -28.02
C MET A 49 17.80 20.65 -28.04
N GLY A 50 17.12 21.79 -28.22
CA GLY A 50 15.66 21.82 -28.36
C GLY A 50 15.17 21.06 -29.60
N ALA A 51 15.92 21.12 -30.71
CA ALA A 51 15.61 20.33 -31.90
C ALA A 51 15.80 18.82 -31.66
N ALA A 52 16.81 18.43 -30.89
CA ALA A 52 17.04 17.05 -30.50
C ALA A 52 15.90 16.55 -29.59
N GLU A 53 15.50 17.32 -28.57
CA GLU A 53 14.37 16.99 -27.69
C GLU A 53 13.08 16.79 -28.49
N GLN A 54 12.74 17.75 -29.35
CA GLN A 54 11.56 17.68 -30.21
C GLN A 54 11.60 16.44 -31.12
N SER A 55 12.77 16.12 -31.68
CA SER A 55 12.91 14.95 -32.55
C SER A 55 12.79 13.62 -31.79
N MET A 56 13.22 13.59 -30.53
CA MET A 56 13.08 12.43 -29.64
C MET A 56 11.64 12.28 -29.14
N THR A 57 10.91 13.36 -28.89
CA THR A 57 9.46 13.31 -28.65
C THR A 57 8.69 12.86 -29.90
N GLN A 58 9.14 13.25 -31.09
CA GLN A 58 8.57 12.72 -32.33
C GLN A 58 8.89 11.23 -32.50
N PHE A 59 10.10 10.80 -32.15
CA PHE A 59 10.49 9.40 -32.13
C PHE A 59 9.56 8.61 -31.20
N ASP A 60 9.36 9.07 -29.97
CA ASP A 60 8.44 8.51 -28.98
C ASP A 60 7.02 8.33 -29.55
N SER A 61 6.44 9.39 -30.11
CA SER A 61 5.11 9.31 -30.74
C SER A 61 5.03 8.26 -31.85
N LYS A 62 6.06 8.16 -32.72
CA LYS A 62 6.06 7.15 -33.80
C LYS A 62 6.33 5.74 -33.29
N ALA A 63 7.18 5.61 -32.27
CA ALA A 63 7.42 4.34 -31.58
C ALA A 63 6.12 3.82 -30.94
N SER A 64 5.34 4.71 -30.31
CA SER A 64 4.03 4.37 -29.75
C SER A 64 3.03 3.91 -30.83
N LEU A 65 2.95 4.59 -31.99
CA LEU A 65 2.10 4.15 -33.11
C LEU A 65 2.46 2.73 -33.62
N VAL A 66 3.76 2.43 -33.67
CA VAL A 66 4.25 1.11 -34.07
C VAL A 66 3.98 0.07 -32.97
N ALA A 67 4.24 0.42 -31.71
CA ALA A 67 4.08 -0.48 -30.58
C ALA A 67 2.61 -0.86 -30.30
N HIS A 68 1.67 0.03 -30.62
CA HIS A 68 0.23 -0.20 -30.52
C HIS A 68 -0.39 -0.82 -31.78
N GLY A 69 0.42 -1.14 -32.80
CA GLY A 69 -0.03 -1.81 -34.01
C GLY A 69 -0.83 -0.93 -34.98
N GLU A 70 -0.76 0.41 -34.85
CA GLU A 70 -1.38 1.33 -35.81
C GLU A 70 -0.58 1.44 -37.11
N SER A 71 0.68 1.00 -37.12
CA SER A 71 1.53 0.92 -38.31
C SER A 71 2.66 -0.10 -38.15
N ASP A 72 2.97 -0.85 -39.21
CA ASP A 72 4.08 -1.82 -39.20
C ASP A 72 5.47 -1.17 -39.10
N ALA A 73 5.61 0.05 -39.64
CA ALA A 73 6.86 0.78 -39.66
C ALA A 73 6.66 2.31 -39.73
N GLN A 74 7.57 3.06 -39.12
CA GLN A 74 7.58 4.53 -39.16
C GLN A 74 9.00 5.07 -39.36
N ARG A 75 9.15 6.09 -40.21
CA ARG A 75 10.43 6.80 -40.42
C ARG A 75 10.55 8.00 -39.49
N VAL A 76 11.68 8.20 -38.83
CA VAL A 76 11.95 9.34 -37.96
C VAL A 76 13.31 9.93 -38.29
N ARG A 77 13.41 11.27 -38.24
CA ARG A 77 14.69 11.97 -38.35
C ARG A 77 15.12 12.51 -36.99
N LEU A 78 16.17 11.92 -36.43
CA LEU A 78 16.82 12.31 -35.19
C LEU A 78 17.67 13.58 -35.41
N SER A 79 17.02 14.73 -35.26
CA SER A 79 17.61 16.04 -35.51
C SER A 79 18.55 16.45 -34.37
N GLY A 80 19.41 17.43 -34.63
CA GLY A 80 20.37 17.95 -33.65
C GLY A 80 21.75 18.19 -34.28
N SER A 81 22.77 18.28 -33.43
CA SER A 81 24.15 18.56 -33.82
C SER A 81 24.66 17.50 -34.82
N PRO A 82 25.40 17.91 -35.86
CA PRO A 82 26.08 16.99 -36.78
C PRO A 82 27.13 16.12 -36.09
N THR A 83 27.71 16.58 -34.97
CA THR A 83 28.74 15.85 -34.22
C THR A 83 28.18 14.96 -33.12
N ALA A 84 26.87 14.99 -32.90
CA ALA A 84 26.23 14.19 -31.87
C ALA A 84 26.26 12.70 -32.22
N VAL A 85 26.48 11.88 -31.19
CA VAL A 85 26.45 10.43 -31.30
C VAL A 85 25.02 9.96 -31.09
N ARG A 86 24.49 9.21 -32.06
CA ARG A 86 23.19 8.55 -31.99
C ARG A 86 23.42 7.04 -31.94
N SER A 87 22.80 6.37 -30.98
CA SER A 87 23.03 4.94 -30.74
C SER A 87 21.82 4.25 -30.13
N VAL A 88 21.61 2.99 -30.48
CA VAL A 88 20.72 2.07 -29.75
C VAL A 88 21.56 1.22 -28.81
N ARG A 89 21.08 1.01 -27.58
CA ARG A 89 21.61 -0.02 -26.69
C ARG A 89 20.49 -0.86 -26.12
N ALA A 90 20.35 -2.07 -26.62
CA ALA A 90 19.28 -2.99 -26.24
C ALA A 90 19.42 -3.54 -24.81
N ASP A 91 20.62 -3.50 -24.22
CA ASP A 91 20.96 -4.10 -22.92
C ASP A 91 20.89 -3.10 -21.75
N ARG A 92 20.19 -1.98 -21.91
CA ARG A 92 20.17 -0.89 -20.93
C ARG A 92 18.85 -0.79 -20.20
N GLY A 93 18.97 -0.86 -18.88
CA GLY A 93 17.85 -0.72 -17.95
C GLY A 93 16.86 -1.88 -18.03
N TRP A 94 16.08 -2.04 -16.97
CA TRP A 94 15.00 -3.01 -16.93
C TRP A 94 13.84 -2.48 -16.12
N LEU A 95 12.66 -3.02 -16.41
CA LEU A 95 11.45 -2.84 -15.61
C LEU A 95 10.96 -4.22 -15.17
N ASN A 96 10.72 -4.35 -13.87
CA ASN A 96 10.21 -5.54 -13.26
C ASN A 96 8.86 -5.24 -12.61
N VAL A 97 7.87 -6.08 -12.90
CA VAL A 97 6.58 -6.05 -12.21
C VAL A 97 6.42 -7.37 -11.47
N THR A 98 6.24 -7.28 -10.16
CA THR A 98 6.01 -8.44 -9.29
C THR A 98 4.70 -8.29 -8.54
N VAL A 99 3.97 -9.39 -8.40
CA VAL A 99 2.94 -9.53 -7.38
C VAL A 99 3.63 -10.14 -6.16
N ARG A 100 3.59 -9.43 -5.05
CA ARG A 100 4.02 -9.94 -3.76
C ARG A 100 2.82 -10.36 -2.95
N ASN A 101 3.01 -11.41 -2.18
CA ASN A 101 2.10 -11.70 -1.11
C ASN A 101 2.17 -10.51 -0.14
N VAL A 102 1.01 -9.94 0.12
CA VAL A 102 0.87 -8.80 1.02
C VAL A 102 1.25 -9.17 2.45
N THR A 103 1.20 -10.46 2.78
CA THR A 103 1.41 -11.02 4.11
C THR A 103 2.89 -11.09 4.50
N ASP A 104 3.66 -11.97 3.86
CA ASP A 104 5.08 -12.20 4.19
C ASP A 104 6.06 -11.37 3.33
N GLY A 105 5.53 -10.53 2.43
CA GLY A 105 6.32 -9.74 1.47
C GLY A 105 7.04 -10.61 0.42
N SER A 106 6.79 -11.92 0.38
CA SER A 106 7.41 -12.83 -0.57
C SER A 106 6.92 -12.53 -1.98
N VAL A 107 7.80 -12.78 -2.97
CA VAL A 107 7.41 -12.66 -4.38
C VAL A 107 6.56 -13.87 -4.74
N GLU A 108 5.24 -13.68 -4.75
CA GLU A 108 4.29 -14.68 -5.23
C GLU A 108 4.50 -14.93 -6.73
N ARG A 109 4.71 -13.85 -7.50
CA ARG A 109 4.90 -13.94 -8.94
C ARG A 109 5.70 -12.80 -9.52
N VAL A 110 6.58 -13.13 -10.46
CA VAL A 110 7.16 -12.14 -11.38
C VAL A 110 6.27 -12.10 -12.62
N LEU A 111 5.49 -11.04 -12.80
CA LEU A 111 4.66 -10.87 -14.00
C LEU A 111 5.53 -10.59 -15.21
N THR A 112 6.54 -9.72 -15.04
CA THR A 112 7.54 -9.51 -16.08
C THR A 112 8.86 -9.01 -15.50
N ASN A 113 9.96 -9.35 -16.16
CA ASN A 113 11.27 -8.73 -15.96
C ASN A 113 11.84 -8.42 -17.35
N THR A 114 11.65 -7.18 -17.78
CA THR A 114 11.84 -6.77 -19.16
C THR A 114 12.99 -5.80 -19.28
N THR A 115 13.99 -6.14 -20.09
CA THR A 115 15.03 -5.20 -20.51
C THR A 115 14.41 -4.14 -21.41
N LEU A 116 14.59 -2.86 -21.07
CA LEU A 116 13.92 -1.77 -21.78
C LEU A 116 14.64 -1.39 -23.08
N GLY A 117 15.97 -1.44 -23.08
CA GLY A 117 16.77 -0.82 -24.12
C GLY A 117 16.69 0.71 -24.09
N VAL A 118 17.49 1.37 -24.93
CA VAL A 118 17.51 2.84 -25.03
C VAL A 118 17.93 3.29 -26.42
N VAL A 119 17.26 4.33 -26.94
CA VAL A 119 17.78 5.14 -28.05
C VAL A 119 18.36 6.42 -27.45
N GLU A 120 19.66 6.66 -27.67
CA GLU A 120 20.37 7.81 -27.10
C GLU A 120 20.83 8.77 -28.18
N TYR A 121 20.64 10.05 -27.90
CA TYR A 121 21.30 11.19 -28.53
C TYR A 121 22.26 11.81 -27.51
N ARG A 122 23.56 11.87 -27.83
CA ARG A 122 24.58 12.46 -26.95
C ARG A 122 25.34 13.56 -27.67
N ASP A 123 25.38 14.74 -27.06
CA ASP A 123 26.14 15.90 -27.52
C ASP A 123 26.83 16.54 -26.31
N GLY A 124 28.16 16.47 -26.26
CA GLY A 124 28.94 16.83 -25.07
C GLY A 124 28.49 16.05 -23.82
N ASP A 125 28.19 16.79 -22.76
CA ASP A 125 27.72 16.24 -21.47
C ASP A 125 26.19 16.06 -21.39
N ALA A 126 25.46 16.52 -22.41
CA ALA A 126 24.02 16.38 -22.49
C ALA A 126 23.63 15.08 -23.21
N THR A 127 22.69 14.35 -22.63
CA THR A 127 22.09 13.14 -23.23
C THR A 127 20.58 13.27 -23.25
N ILE A 128 19.96 12.98 -24.40
CA ILE A 128 18.52 12.78 -24.52
C ILE A 128 18.29 11.32 -24.87
N ALA A 129 17.39 10.67 -24.14
CA ALA A 129 17.20 9.24 -24.25
C ALA A 129 15.73 8.86 -24.28
N TYR A 130 15.36 8.02 -25.24
CA TYR A 130 14.07 7.32 -25.23
C TYR A 130 14.25 5.96 -24.56
N GLN A 131 13.47 5.70 -23.50
CA GLN A 131 13.46 4.43 -22.78
C GLN A 131 12.10 4.18 -22.14
N GLY A 132 11.57 2.97 -22.34
CA GLY A 132 10.33 2.52 -21.69
C GLY A 132 9.11 3.38 -22.03
N GLY A 133 9.07 3.96 -23.23
CA GLY A 133 8.02 4.89 -23.67
C GLY A 133 8.17 6.33 -23.17
N GLY A 134 9.20 6.65 -22.38
CA GLY A 134 9.47 8.03 -21.92
C GLY A 134 10.70 8.63 -22.59
N VAL A 135 10.76 9.96 -22.65
CA VAL A 135 11.94 10.71 -23.10
C VAL A 135 12.54 11.46 -21.92
N TRP A 136 13.84 11.23 -21.71
CA TRP A 136 14.59 11.72 -20.56
C TRP A 136 15.74 12.61 -21.04
N ARG A 137 15.95 13.74 -20.37
CA ARG A 137 17.13 14.59 -20.54
C ARG A 137 18.03 14.45 -19.33
N SER A 138 19.30 14.18 -19.55
CA SER A 138 20.32 14.09 -18.51
C SER A 138 21.46 15.05 -18.82
N SER A 139 21.94 15.76 -17.80
CA SER A 139 23.04 16.71 -17.83
C SER A 139 23.72 16.78 -16.46
N GLU A 140 24.75 17.61 -16.29
CA GLU A 140 25.40 17.83 -14.98
C GLU A 140 24.41 18.27 -13.88
N GLY A 141 23.32 18.97 -14.25
CA GLY A 141 22.28 19.43 -13.33
C GLY A 141 21.26 18.36 -12.90
N GLY A 142 21.42 17.12 -13.33
CA GLY A 142 20.52 16.01 -13.04
C GLY A 142 19.69 15.56 -14.25
N THR A 143 18.71 14.70 -13.97
CA THR A 143 17.82 14.12 -14.99
C THR A 143 16.40 14.69 -14.88
N THR A 144 15.82 15.05 -16.02
CA THR A 144 14.45 15.58 -16.14
C THR A 144 13.66 14.83 -17.21
N MET A 145 12.36 14.70 -17.01
CA MET A 145 11.44 14.12 -17.99
C MET A 145 11.09 15.16 -19.07
N VAL A 146 11.19 14.77 -20.34
CA VAL A 146 10.80 15.57 -21.52
C VAL A 146 9.43 15.10 -22.04
N SER A 147 9.24 13.77 -22.14
CA SER A 147 7.98 13.12 -22.50
C SER A 147 7.69 12.02 -21.47
N PRO A 148 6.45 11.91 -20.94
CA PRO A 148 6.11 10.91 -19.95
C PRO A 148 6.05 9.50 -20.56
N PRO A 149 6.44 8.46 -19.81
CA PRO A 149 6.23 7.08 -20.22
C PRO A 149 4.74 6.71 -20.17
N GLU A 150 4.40 5.64 -20.89
CA GLU A 150 3.05 5.08 -20.91
C GLU A 150 2.75 4.33 -19.59
N PHE A 151 2.36 5.09 -18.56
CA PHE A 151 1.93 4.56 -17.26
C PHE A 151 0.62 5.25 -16.87
N HIS A 152 -0.47 4.51 -17.01
CA HIS A 152 -1.82 5.02 -16.80
C HIS A 152 -2.40 4.43 -15.53
N TYR A 153 -2.39 5.23 -14.47
CA TYR A 153 -3.05 4.91 -13.22
C TYR A 153 -4.27 5.82 -13.02
N GLN A 154 -5.46 5.23 -12.97
CA GLN A 154 -6.73 5.95 -12.79
C GLN A 154 -7.70 5.15 -11.91
N GLY A 155 -8.16 5.75 -10.81
CA GLY A 155 -9.06 5.10 -9.86
C GLY A 155 -8.39 3.90 -9.19
N THR A 156 -8.68 2.70 -9.68
CA THR A 156 -8.05 1.45 -9.24
C THR A 156 -7.51 0.63 -10.41
N THR A 157 -7.29 1.25 -11.57
CA THR A 157 -6.79 0.57 -12.77
C THR A 157 -5.38 1.04 -13.10
N LEU A 158 -4.44 0.09 -13.22
CA LEU A 158 -3.13 0.33 -13.84
C LEU A 158 -3.12 -0.26 -15.26
N THR A 159 -2.77 0.57 -16.24
CA THR A 159 -2.47 0.14 -17.61
C THR A 159 -1.03 0.53 -17.97
N LEU A 160 -0.24 -0.48 -18.31
CA LEU A 160 1.20 -0.41 -18.50
C LEU A 160 1.60 -1.10 -19.83
N PRO A 161 1.51 -0.40 -20.98
CA PRO A 161 2.06 -0.90 -22.23
C PRO A 161 3.56 -0.60 -22.29
N LEU A 162 4.38 -1.64 -22.09
CA LEU A 162 5.83 -1.56 -22.08
C LEU A 162 6.38 -1.62 -23.51
N VAL A 163 7.12 -0.58 -23.90
CA VAL A 163 7.83 -0.55 -25.18
C VAL A 163 9.32 -0.82 -24.95
N THR A 164 9.86 -1.88 -25.56
CA THR A 164 11.28 -2.21 -25.52
C THR A 164 11.97 -1.89 -26.84
N VAL A 165 13.27 -1.59 -26.77
CA VAL A 165 14.06 -1.17 -27.92
C VAL A 165 15.18 -2.17 -28.22
N ALA A 166 15.20 -2.66 -29.45
CA ALA A 166 16.30 -3.39 -30.07
C ALA A 166 16.77 -2.65 -31.33
N GLY A 167 17.93 -3.02 -31.87
CA GLY A 167 18.41 -2.45 -33.14
C GLY A 167 19.91 -2.19 -33.21
N ASP A 168 20.30 -1.37 -34.18
CA ASP A 168 21.69 -1.10 -34.55
C ASP A 168 22.40 -0.17 -33.56
N GLU A 169 23.64 -0.51 -33.18
CA GLU A 169 24.38 0.23 -32.14
C GLU A 169 24.71 1.68 -32.52
N ARG A 170 24.73 2.03 -33.81
CA ARG A 170 25.01 3.39 -34.30
C ARG A 170 23.99 3.78 -35.36
N LEU A 171 23.62 5.06 -35.37
CA LEU A 171 22.59 5.60 -36.26
C LEU A 171 23.08 6.88 -36.94
N ASP A 172 22.90 6.98 -38.26
CA ASP A 172 23.27 8.15 -39.06
C ASP A 172 22.21 9.29 -39.08
N GLY A 173 21.10 9.11 -38.36
CA GLY A 173 20.14 10.17 -38.02
C GLY A 173 18.77 10.08 -38.71
N ASP A 174 18.66 9.38 -39.84
CA ASP A 174 17.38 8.95 -40.40
C ASP A 174 17.19 7.47 -40.05
N VAL A 175 16.10 7.16 -39.32
CA VAL A 175 15.87 5.83 -38.76
C VAL A 175 14.48 5.30 -39.13
N ILE A 176 14.38 3.98 -39.25
CA ILE A 176 13.11 3.28 -39.34
C ILE A 176 12.86 2.54 -38.04
N VAL A 177 11.69 2.79 -37.45
CA VAL A 177 11.14 2.03 -36.33
C VAL A 177 10.19 0.98 -36.88
N ARG A 178 10.39 -0.29 -36.52
CA ARG A 178 9.51 -1.40 -36.90
C ARG A 178 9.10 -2.21 -35.68
N GLN A 179 7.90 -2.76 -35.71
CA GLN A 179 7.50 -3.72 -34.70
C GLN A 179 8.30 -5.01 -34.88
N SER A 180 8.87 -5.52 -33.79
CA SER A 180 9.61 -6.77 -33.74
C SER A 180 8.73 -7.81 -33.03
N GLY A 181 8.06 -8.66 -33.82
CA GLY A 181 7.13 -9.67 -33.29
C GLY A 181 5.76 -9.11 -32.89
N GLU A 182 4.90 -9.97 -32.35
CA GLU A 182 3.57 -9.59 -31.86
C GLU A 182 3.64 -8.98 -30.46
N SER A 183 2.76 -8.02 -30.17
CA SER A 183 2.57 -7.49 -28.81
C SER A 183 2.15 -8.62 -27.88
N THR A 184 2.88 -8.82 -26.78
CA THR A 184 2.60 -9.87 -25.80
C THR A 184 1.78 -9.31 -24.65
N GLY A 185 0.56 -9.82 -24.45
CA GLY A 185 -0.26 -9.52 -23.28
C GLY A 185 0.26 -10.29 -22.05
N VAL A 186 0.84 -9.57 -21.09
CA VAL A 186 1.36 -10.16 -19.84
C VAL A 186 0.24 -10.32 -18.82
N TYR A 187 -0.65 -9.32 -18.73
CA TYR A 187 -1.79 -9.36 -17.81
C TYR A 187 -2.98 -8.58 -18.38
N PRO A 188 -4.23 -9.07 -18.33
CA PRO A 188 -4.62 -10.43 -17.91
C PRO A 188 -4.22 -11.47 -18.96
N ASN A 189 -4.01 -12.71 -18.52
CA ASN A 189 -3.71 -13.87 -19.35
C ASN A 189 -4.45 -15.09 -18.79
N ALA A 190 -5.53 -15.49 -19.46
CA ALA A 190 -6.40 -16.58 -19.02
C ALA A 190 -5.73 -17.96 -19.04
N SER A 191 -4.67 -18.14 -19.83
CA SER A 191 -3.92 -19.40 -19.91
C SER A 191 -3.04 -19.62 -18.67
N ASP A 192 -2.60 -18.55 -18.02
CA ASP A 192 -1.77 -18.57 -16.80
C ASP A 192 -2.57 -18.20 -15.54
N ASP A 193 -3.90 -18.27 -15.61
CA ASP A 193 -4.87 -17.88 -14.58
C ASP A 193 -4.66 -16.46 -14.01
N LEU A 194 -4.20 -15.55 -14.88
CA LEU A 194 -4.05 -14.13 -14.56
C LEU A 194 -5.32 -13.39 -14.99
N ARG A 195 -6.20 -13.08 -14.03
CA ARG A 195 -7.52 -12.50 -14.31
C ARG A 195 -7.75 -11.23 -13.52
N ASN A 196 -8.35 -10.25 -14.16
CA ASN A 196 -8.96 -9.14 -13.45
C ASN A 196 -10.38 -9.52 -12.96
N PRO A 197 -10.84 -8.95 -11.83
CA PRO A 197 -10.08 -8.12 -10.88
C PRO A 197 -8.98 -8.90 -10.14
N LEU A 198 -7.93 -8.22 -9.70
CA LEU A 198 -6.95 -8.78 -8.77
C LEU A 198 -7.66 -9.19 -7.48
N GLN A 199 -7.50 -10.44 -7.05
CA GLN A 199 -8.17 -10.99 -5.86
C GLN A 199 -7.45 -10.59 -4.57
N SER A 200 -6.13 -10.63 -4.58
CA SER A 200 -5.26 -10.16 -3.51
C SER A 200 -3.86 -9.90 -4.08
N GLY A 201 -3.05 -9.10 -3.38
CA GLY A 201 -1.65 -8.91 -3.75
C GLY A 201 -1.16 -7.47 -3.71
N GLU A 202 0.16 -7.33 -3.57
CA GLU A 202 0.89 -6.09 -3.71
C GLU A 202 1.57 -6.08 -5.09
N VAL A 203 1.17 -5.16 -5.97
CA VAL A 203 1.82 -4.97 -7.27
C VAL A 203 2.98 -3.98 -7.09
N VAL A 204 4.20 -4.51 -7.19
CA VAL A 204 5.44 -3.73 -7.10
C VAL A 204 6.03 -3.56 -8.49
N VAL A 205 6.17 -2.30 -8.92
CA VAL A 205 6.83 -1.94 -10.18
C VAL A 205 8.18 -1.33 -9.84
N THR A 206 9.27 -1.98 -10.27
CA THR A 206 10.64 -1.50 -10.07
C THR A 206 11.31 -1.22 -11.41
N VAL A 207 11.92 -0.04 -11.54
CA VAL A 207 12.68 0.36 -12.72
C VAL A 207 14.13 0.54 -12.34
N LYS A 208 15.04 -0.19 -12.99
CA LYS A 208 16.48 0.09 -12.95
C LYS A 208 16.88 0.87 -14.19
N SER A 209 17.37 2.08 -14.00
CA SER A 209 17.71 2.97 -15.12
C SER A 209 18.78 3.98 -14.71
N ARG A 210 19.52 4.51 -15.69
CA ARG A 210 20.33 5.73 -15.47
C ARG A 210 19.46 6.95 -15.18
N TYR A 211 18.18 6.90 -15.57
CA TYR A 211 17.20 7.96 -15.41
C TYR A 211 16.26 7.72 -14.22
N TYR A 212 16.65 6.85 -13.27
CA TYR A 212 15.80 6.38 -12.16
C TYR A 212 15.22 7.52 -11.30
N GLU A 213 15.95 8.61 -11.08
CA GLU A 213 15.44 9.76 -10.31
C GLU A 213 14.23 10.41 -11.01
N ALA A 214 14.25 10.50 -12.34
CA ALA A 214 13.13 11.06 -13.10
C ALA A 214 11.96 10.08 -13.17
N TRP A 215 12.22 8.76 -13.23
CA TRP A 215 11.20 7.73 -13.05
C TRP A 215 10.52 7.81 -11.68
N GLY A 216 11.29 8.00 -10.60
CA GLY A 216 10.77 8.14 -9.24
C GLY A 216 9.83 9.34 -9.12
N ARG A 217 10.28 10.53 -9.54
CA ARG A 217 9.44 11.74 -9.54
C ARG A 217 8.18 11.60 -10.40
N PHE A 218 8.27 10.87 -11.51
CA PHE A 218 7.11 10.59 -12.36
C PHE A 218 6.08 9.71 -11.63
N PHE A 219 6.53 8.64 -10.95
CA PHE A 219 5.64 7.79 -10.15
C PHE A 219 4.94 8.60 -9.05
N GLU A 220 5.69 9.41 -8.29
CA GLU A 220 5.14 10.24 -7.21
C GLU A 220 4.01 11.15 -7.71
N GLN A 221 4.25 11.84 -8.83
CA GLN A 221 3.26 12.74 -9.42
C GLN A 221 2.02 12.03 -9.96
N ARG A 222 2.17 10.78 -10.44
CA ARG A 222 1.12 10.09 -11.18
C ARG A 222 0.18 9.28 -10.29
N THR A 223 0.69 8.73 -9.19
CA THR A 223 -0.08 7.84 -8.32
C THR A 223 -0.40 8.44 -6.96
N GLY A 224 0.31 9.49 -6.56
CA GLY A 224 0.15 10.11 -5.23
C GLY A 224 0.51 9.19 -4.07
N GLY A 225 1.21 8.09 -4.33
CA GLY A 225 1.61 7.10 -3.32
C GLY A 225 3.10 7.09 -3.04
N ASP A 226 3.49 6.25 -2.08
CA ASP A 226 4.87 6.07 -1.67
C ASP A 226 5.74 5.47 -2.79
N VAL A 227 6.78 6.21 -3.14
CA VAL A 227 7.80 5.81 -4.11
C VAL A 227 9.13 5.73 -3.40
N THR A 228 9.85 4.63 -3.61
CA THR A 228 11.20 4.46 -3.07
C THR A 228 12.23 4.69 -4.16
N ILE A 229 13.21 5.56 -3.90
CA ILE A 229 14.37 5.79 -4.77
C ILE A 229 15.61 5.23 -4.07
N ASP A 230 16.24 4.23 -4.68
CA ASP A 230 17.49 3.66 -4.21
C ASP A 230 18.64 4.14 -5.11
N HIS A 231 19.38 5.13 -4.62
CA HIS A 231 20.52 5.73 -5.31
C HIS A 231 21.72 4.77 -5.46
N ALA A 232 21.90 3.82 -4.54
CA ALA A 232 23.01 2.87 -4.59
C ALA A 232 22.80 1.85 -5.71
N ASN A 233 21.56 1.42 -5.92
CA ASN A 233 21.19 0.49 -6.97
C ASN A 233 20.70 1.16 -8.27
N GLY A 234 20.46 2.47 -8.25
CA GLY A 234 19.93 3.23 -9.40
C GLY A 234 18.54 2.74 -9.79
N THR A 235 17.66 2.58 -8.80
CA THR A 235 16.29 2.06 -8.99
C THR A 235 15.24 3.00 -8.42
N ALA A 236 14.07 3.00 -9.06
CA ALA A 236 12.84 3.62 -8.55
C ALA A 236 11.74 2.56 -8.47
N THR A 237 11.03 2.52 -7.35
CA THR A 237 10.02 1.51 -7.06
C THR A 237 8.72 2.17 -6.60
N ILE A 238 7.60 1.72 -7.17
CA ILE A 238 6.26 2.07 -6.72
C ILE A 238 5.50 0.79 -6.33
N THR A 239 4.71 0.91 -5.27
CA THR A 239 3.89 -0.17 -4.72
C THR A 239 2.41 0.20 -4.79
N LEU A 240 1.59 -0.69 -5.33
CA LEU A 240 0.13 -0.57 -5.43
C LEU A 240 -0.53 -1.78 -4.75
N ARG A 241 -1.55 -1.57 -3.92
CA ARG A 241 -2.18 -2.65 -3.15
C ARG A 241 -3.63 -2.90 -3.55
N THR A 242 -4.05 -4.16 -3.61
CA THR A 242 -5.48 -4.47 -3.68
C THR A 242 -6.17 -4.09 -2.38
N PRO A 243 -7.26 -3.30 -2.39
CA PRO A 243 -8.06 -3.15 -1.20
C PRO A 243 -8.65 -4.51 -0.82
N PRO A 244 -8.55 -4.94 0.45
CA PRO A 244 -9.30 -6.10 0.90
C PRO A 244 -10.80 -5.85 0.68
N GLN A 245 -11.54 -6.88 0.27
CA GLN A 245 -13.01 -6.83 0.18
C GLN A 245 -13.58 -6.94 1.60
N VAL A 246 -13.75 -5.80 2.25
CA VAL A 246 -14.24 -5.74 3.62
C VAL A 246 -15.76 -5.72 3.65
N ARG A 247 -16.37 -6.71 4.31
CA ARG A 247 -17.81 -6.76 4.58
C ARG A 247 -18.09 -6.26 6.01
N PRO A 248 -19.24 -5.59 6.27
CA PRO A 248 -19.64 -5.29 7.64
C PRO A 248 -19.73 -6.56 8.50
N ILE A 249 -19.36 -6.44 9.77
CA ILE A 249 -19.46 -7.55 10.72
C ILE A 249 -20.94 -7.74 11.02
N SER A 250 -21.52 -8.86 10.60
CA SER A 250 -22.95 -9.17 10.74
C SER A 250 -23.23 -10.36 11.67
N SER A 251 -22.20 -10.86 12.37
CA SER A 251 -22.24 -12.04 13.23
C SER A 251 -21.41 -11.81 14.49
N ALA A 252 -21.73 -12.56 15.55
CA ALA A 252 -20.98 -12.55 16.81
C ALA A 252 -19.53 -12.99 16.58
N VAL A 253 -19.42 -14.09 15.82
CA VAL A 253 -18.16 -14.73 15.48
C VAL A 253 -18.14 -15.00 13.98
N ALA A 254 -17.00 -14.73 13.36
CA ALA A 254 -16.69 -15.10 12.00
C ALA A 254 -15.30 -15.76 11.95
N ALA A 255 -15.26 -17.08 11.78
CA ALA A 255 -14.02 -17.82 11.51
C ALA A 255 -13.77 -17.91 10.00
N THR A 256 -12.60 -17.48 9.54
CA THR A 256 -12.36 -17.21 8.11
C THR A 256 -11.52 -18.29 7.43
N ALA A 257 -10.88 -19.17 8.19
CA ALA A 257 -10.14 -20.29 7.64
C ALA A 257 -11.10 -21.39 7.16
N ALA A 258 -10.95 -21.83 5.91
CA ALA A 258 -11.78 -22.90 5.34
C ALA A 258 -11.35 -24.31 5.79
N GLY A 259 -10.14 -24.44 6.36
CA GLY A 259 -9.56 -25.70 6.83
C GLY A 259 -9.75 -26.00 8.31
N ASP A 260 -10.11 -24.98 9.10
CA ASP A 260 -10.13 -25.06 10.55
C ASP A 260 -11.55 -25.01 11.12
N ASP A 261 -11.67 -25.35 12.39
CA ASP A 261 -12.95 -25.49 13.06
C ASP A 261 -13.27 -24.20 13.84
N LEU A 262 -14.56 -23.96 14.08
CA LEU A 262 -15.01 -23.08 15.14
C LEU A 262 -15.58 -23.97 16.23
N ASP A 263 -14.92 -24.05 17.39
CA ASP A 263 -15.38 -24.87 18.51
C ASP A 263 -16.04 -24.02 19.59
N MET A 264 -17.17 -24.51 20.09
CA MET A 264 -17.81 -24.01 21.29
C MET A 264 -17.99 -25.17 22.26
N GLN A 265 -17.29 -25.11 23.39
CA GLN A 265 -17.28 -26.18 24.38
C GLN A 265 -17.50 -25.66 25.81
N GLY A 266 -18.75 -25.69 26.25
CA GLY A 266 -19.12 -25.42 27.64
C GLY A 266 -19.06 -26.66 28.52
N SER A 267 -18.93 -26.47 29.84
CA SER A 267 -18.95 -27.58 30.79
C SER A 267 -19.64 -27.24 32.11
N GLY A 268 -20.34 -28.22 32.68
CA GLY A 268 -21.04 -28.06 33.95
C GLY A 268 -21.99 -26.86 33.95
N SER A 269 -21.82 -25.94 34.90
CA SER A 269 -22.62 -24.71 35.03
C SER A 269 -22.08 -23.52 34.23
N PHE A 270 -21.03 -23.70 33.43
CA PHE A 270 -20.35 -22.64 32.68
C PHE A 270 -20.51 -22.89 31.18
N PRO A 271 -21.54 -22.32 30.55
CA PRO A 271 -21.77 -22.53 29.14
C PRO A 271 -20.71 -21.83 28.28
N ALA A 272 -20.52 -22.33 27.06
CA ALA A 272 -19.94 -21.54 25.97
C ALA A 272 -21.11 -20.87 25.24
N PHE A 273 -21.15 -19.54 25.19
CA PHE A 273 -22.39 -18.82 24.91
C PHE A 273 -22.24 -17.73 23.84
N THR A 274 -23.23 -17.60 22.94
CA THR A 274 -23.36 -16.42 22.09
C THR A 274 -24.78 -15.85 22.10
N ASP A 275 -24.89 -14.52 22.13
CA ASP A 275 -26.14 -13.77 21.90
C ASP A 275 -25.83 -12.42 21.24
N SER A 276 -26.71 -11.43 21.40
CA SER A 276 -26.48 -10.08 20.91
C SER A 276 -27.05 -8.98 21.80
N TYR A 277 -26.66 -7.74 21.52
CA TYR A 277 -27.25 -6.51 22.03
C TYR A 277 -27.06 -5.40 20.99
N ASN A 278 -27.49 -4.17 21.27
CA ASN A 278 -27.27 -3.06 20.35
C ASN A 278 -26.83 -1.80 21.09
N SER A 279 -25.52 -1.53 21.06
CA SER A 279 -24.90 -0.42 21.80
C SER A 279 -25.34 0.97 21.33
N SER A 280 -25.95 1.07 20.13
CA SER A 280 -26.53 2.32 19.65
C SER A 280 -27.85 2.69 20.34
N ASN A 281 -28.50 1.73 21.00
CA ASN A 281 -29.78 1.92 21.69
C ASN A 281 -29.67 1.89 23.22
N GLY A 282 -28.55 1.43 23.78
CA GLY A 282 -28.35 1.27 25.22
C GLY A 282 -27.28 0.22 25.52
N ASN A 283 -27.03 -0.02 26.80
CA ASN A 283 -26.09 -1.07 27.21
C ASN A 283 -26.70 -2.47 27.01
N TYR A 284 -25.92 -3.52 27.24
CA TYR A 284 -26.29 -4.92 27.12
C TYR A 284 -27.52 -5.26 27.97
N THR A 285 -27.53 -4.86 29.23
CA THR A 285 -28.67 -5.16 30.14
C THR A 285 -29.99 -4.54 29.68
N GLU A 286 -29.93 -3.48 28.88
CA GLU A 286 -31.10 -2.79 28.32
C GLU A 286 -31.51 -3.32 26.94
N THR A 287 -30.58 -3.90 26.17
CA THR A 287 -30.76 -4.16 24.73
C THR A 287 -30.48 -5.60 24.31
N ALA A 288 -30.22 -6.52 25.24
CA ALA A 288 -29.97 -7.93 24.98
C ALA A 288 -31.05 -8.57 24.09
N ALA A 289 -30.61 -9.41 23.16
CA ALA A 289 -31.41 -10.07 22.14
C ALA A 289 -30.74 -11.36 21.62
N SER A 290 -31.52 -12.23 20.98
CA SER A 290 -31.06 -13.55 20.51
C SER A 290 -30.52 -13.56 19.06
N ASN A 291 -29.61 -12.66 18.70
CA ASN A 291 -28.99 -12.62 17.36
C ASN A 291 -27.47 -12.83 17.38
N GLY A 292 -26.99 -13.74 18.23
CA GLY A 292 -25.60 -14.17 18.34
C GLY A 292 -25.20 -15.17 17.26
N THR A 293 -25.49 -14.85 16.00
CA THR A 293 -25.20 -15.72 14.85
C THR A 293 -23.71 -16.01 14.75
N VAL A 294 -23.37 -17.27 14.45
CA VAL A 294 -22.00 -17.76 14.25
C VAL A 294 -21.80 -18.12 12.78
N VAL A 295 -20.70 -17.68 12.19
CA VAL A 295 -20.36 -17.92 10.78
C VAL A 295 -18.94 -18.46 10.67
N THR A 296 -18.71 -19.45 9.83
CA THR A 296 -17.36 -19.91 9.51
C THR A 296 -17.25 -20.37 8.06
N ALA A 297 -16.08 -20.19 7.44
CA ALA A 297 -15.74 -20.84 6.17
C ALA A 297 -15.46 -22.35 6.34
N GLY A 298 -15.07 -22.79 7.54
CA GLY A 298 -14.79 -24.17 7.91
C GLY A 298 -15.98 -24.86 8.58
N THR A 299 -15.70 -25.73 9.55
CA THR A 299 -16.73 -26.51 10.27
C THR A 299 -17.08 -25.85 11.60
N VAL A 300 -18.34 -25.95 12.05
CA VAL A 300 -18.74 -25.55 13.41
C VAL A 300 -18.96 -26.78 14.27
N LYS A 301 -18.35 -26.81 15.45
CA LYS A 301 -18.56 -27.82 16.48
C LYS A 301 -19.17 -27.17 17.72
N LEU A 302 -20.37 -27.61 18.08
CA LEU A 302 -21.03 -27.25 19.32
C LEU A 302 -21.05 -28.47 20.23
N SER A 303 -20.36 -28.40 21.37
CA SER A 303 -20.19 -29.53 22.26
C SER A 303 -20.43 -29.18 23.73
N GLY A 304 -20.79 -30.20 24.51
CA GLY A 304 -21.01 -30.04 25.94
C GLY A 304 -22.17 -29.09 26.24
N ASN A 305 -21.96 -28.13 27.14
CA ASN A 305 -22.94 -27.10 27.51
C ASN A 305 -22.75 -25.83 26.66
N SER A 306 -22.83 -25.93 25.34
CA SER A 306 -22.75 -24.77 24.44
C SER A 306 -24.15 -24.26 24.08
N LEU A 307 -24.35 -22.94 24.05
CA LEU A 307 -25.61 -22.30 23.67
C LEU A 307 -25.38 -21.17 22.65
N VAL A 308 -26.04 -21.27 21.51
CA VAL A 308 -26.06 -20.24 20.46
C VAL A 308 -27.47 -19.65 20.35
N GLU A 309 -27.65 -18.42 20.80
CA GLU A 309 -28.87 -17.63 20.60
C GLU A 309 -28.84 -16.95 19.22
N GLY A 310 -28.97 -17.74 18.15
CA GLY A 310 -28.88 -17.27 16.77
C GLY A 310 -28.76 -18.41 15.77
N ASN A 311 -28.33 -18.09 14.55
CA ASN A 311 -28.09 -19.10 13.51
C ASN A 311 -26.61 -19.54 13.51
N VAL A 312 -26.36 -20.72 12.95
CA VAL A 312 -25.03 -21.19 12.60
C VAL A 312 -24.94 -21.33 11.08
N ARG A 313 -23.88 -20.79 10.47
CA ARG A 313 -23.62 -20.91 9.03
C ARG A 313 -22.19 -21.37 8.80
N ALA A 314 -22.02 -22.60 8.31
CA ALA A 314 -20.72 -23.20 8.08
C ALA A 314 -20.48 -23.45 6.59
N GLY A 315 -19.30 -23.05 6.11
CA GLY A 315 -18.77 -23.39 4.80
C GLY A 315 -18.28 -24.84 4.71
N GLY A 316 -18.21 -25.54 5.85
CA GLY A 316 -18.00 -26.97 6.02
C GLY A 316 -19.21 -27.65 6.68
N ALA A 317 -18.96 -28.43 7.75
CA ALA A 317 -20.00 -29.17 8.46
C ALA A 317 -20.54 -28.39 9.68
N VAL A 318 -21.69 -28.81 10.19
CA VAL A 318 -22.18 -28.41 11.52
C VAL A 318 -22.38 -29.65 12.37
N GLU A 319 -21.68 -29.72 13.49
CA GLU A 319 -21.67 -30.87 14.41
C GLU A 319 -22.12 -30.45 15.80
N LEU A 320 -23.25 -31.01 16.25
CA LEU A 320 -23.78 -30.78 17.60
C LEU A 320 -23.68 -32.06 18.43
N SER A 321 -23.19 -31.93 19.66
CA SER A 321 -23.03 -33.07 20.56
C SER A 321 -23.26 -32.70 22.03
N GLY A 322 -23.46 -33.72 22.87
CA GLY A 322 -23.75 -33.51 24.29
C GLY A 322 -25.07 -32.76 24.50
N THR A 323 -25.04 -31.71 25.30
CA THR A 323 -26.21 -30.87 25.63
C THR A 323 -26.22 -29.55 24.87
N ALA A 324 -25.56 -29.48 23.71
CA ALA A 324 -25.49 -28.28 22.90
C ALA A 324 -26.90 -27.80 22.48
N GLU A 325 -27.15 -26.51 22.61
CA GLU A 325 -28.40 -25.86 22.24
C GLU A 325 -28.16 -24.79 21.16
N LEU A 326 -28.85 -24.93 20.03
CA LEU A 326 -28.87 -23.95 18.95
C LEU A 326 -30.27 -23.38 18.80
N ASN A 327 -30.49 -22.16 19.26
CA ASN A 327 -31.79 -21.47 19.20
C ASN A 327 -32.05 -20.78 17.84
N GLY A 328 -31.59 -21.42 16.76
CA GLY A 328 -31.81 -21.00 15.37
C GLY A 328 -31.53 -22.11 14.37
N SER A 329 -31.23 -21.74 13.13
CA SER A 329 -30.97 -22.69 12.04
C SER A 329 -29.51 -23.12 11.98
N ALA A 330 -29.26 -24.40 11.77
CA ALA A 330 -27.96 -24.93 11.34
C ALA A 330 -27.88 -24.95 9.81
N GLU A 331 -27.03 -24.10 9.23
CA GLU A 331 -26.76 -24.04 7.79
C GLU A 331 -25.34 -24.57 7.49
N TRP A 332 -25.22 -25.49 6.53
CA TRP A 332 -23.99 -26.25 6.28
C TRP A 332 -23.78 -26.53 4.78
N THR A 333 -22.55 -26.82 4.34
CA THR A 333 -22.29 -27.21 2.93
C THR A 333 -21.95 -28.70 2.77
N THR A 334 -21.17 -29.27 3.71
CA THR A 334 -20.63 -30.64 3.59
C THR A 334 -21.43 -31.67 4.38
N GLY A 335 -21.93 -31.32 5.58
CA GLY A 335 -22.78 -32.21 6.37
C GLY A 335 -23.34 -31.59 7.65
N PHE A 336 -24.33 -32.27 8.23
CA PHE A 336 -24.92 -31.94 9.52
C PHE A 336 -25.02 -33.19 10.40
N SER A 337 -24.68 -33.06 11.68
CA SER A 337 -24.90 -34.10 12.67
C SER A 337 -25.31 -33.52 14.02
N ALA A 338 -26.21 -34.21 14.72
CA ALA A 338 -26.63 -33.87 16.08
C ALA A 338 -26.72 -35.15 16.93
N SER A 339 -26.14 -35.13 18.12
CA SER A 339 -26.05 -36.29 19.01
C SER A 339 -26.07 -35.89 20.49
N GLY A 340 -26.12 -36.87 21.41
CA GLY A 340 -25.92 -36.63 22.85
C GLY A 340 -27.03 -35.90 23.59
N GLY A 341 -28.13 -35.53 22.92
CA GLY A 341 -29.20 -34.71 23.49
C GLY A 341 -29.25 -33.28 22.97
N ALA A 342 -28.38 -32.93 22.00
CA ALA A 342 -28.35 -31.61 21.40
C ALA A 342 -29.69 -31.22 20.75
N SER A 343 -30.02 -29.93 20.81
CA SER A 343 -31.25 -29.35 20.25
C SER A 343 -30.97 -28.22 19.27
N TYR A 344 -31.83 -28.10 18.26
CA TYR A 344 -31.76 -27.07 17.22
C TYR A 344 -33.17 -26.77 16.69
N VAL A 345 -33.38 -25.59 16.09
CA VAL A 345 -34.71 -25.21 15.56
C VAL A 345 -34.96 -25.80 14.17
N SER A 346 -34.00 -25.68 13.25
CA SER A 346 -34.08 -26.22 11.89
C SER A 346 -32.70 -26.44 11.29
N GLU A 347 -32.60 -27.19 10.21
CA GLU A 347 -31.34 -27.37 9.47
C GLU A 347 -31.57 -27.27 7.96
N ARG A 348 -30.54 -26.86 7.21
CA ARG A 348 -30.57 -26.79 5.75
C ARG A 348 -29.15 -26.76 5.14
N GLN A 349 -28.97 -27.40 4.00
CA GLN A 349 -27.78 -27.26 3.17
C GLN A 349 -27.74 -25.92 2.39
N ILE A 350 -26.58 -25.26 2.37
CA ILE A 350 -26.30 -24.02 1.63
C ILE A 350 -25.15 -24.22 0.62
N ASP A 351 -25.02 -23.29 -0.34
CA ASP A 351 -24.02 -23.39 -1.41
C ASP A 351 -22.58 -23.12 -0.95
N GLY A 352 -22.42 -22.32 0.11
CA GLY A 352 -21.11 -21.87 0.57
C GLY A 352 -21.19 -20.77 1.61
N VAL A 353 -20.09 -20.60 2.35
CA VAL A 353 -19.81 -19.41 3.14
C VAL A 353 -18.52 -18.82 2.60
N GLU A 354 -18.57 -17.56 2.20
CA GLU A 354 -17.41 -16.84 1.67
C GLU A 354 -16.51 -16.42 2.83
N ALA A 355 -15.21 -16.74 2.76
CA ALA A 355 -14.21 -16.29 3.72
C ALA A 355 -14.05 -14.76 3.70
N ALA A 356 -13.58 -14.16 4.79
CA ALA A 356 -13.15 -12.76 4.75
C ALA A 356 -11.70 -12.69 4.28
N ASP A 357 -11.36 -11.64 3.54
CA ASP A 357 -9.99 -11.43 3.09
C ASP A 357 -9.07 -11.16 4.29
N PRO A 358 -7.87 -11.73 4.32
CA PRO A 358 -6.90 -11.44 5.37
C PRO A 358 -6.55 -9.95 5.41
N VAL A 359 -6.44 -9.41 6.63
CA VAL A 359 -6.10 -7.99 6.85
C VAL A 359 -4.68 -7.79 7.35
N ASP A 360 -3.92 -8.86 7.41
CA ASP A 360 -2.55 -8.86 7.89
C ASP A 360 -1.71 -7.70 7.32
N SER A 361 -1.70 -7.57 6.00
CA SER A 361 -0.90 -6.54 5.35
C SER A 361 -1.30 -5.12 5.70
N PHE A 362 -2.59 -4.90 5.97
CA PHE A 362 -3.10 -3.63 6.43
C PHE A 362 -2.58 -3.35 7.85
N THR A 363 -2.65 -4.34 8.75
CA THR A 363 -2.12 -4.24 10.11
C THR A 363 -0.62 -3.98 10.11
N ARG A 364 0.18 -4.80 9.41
CA ARG A 364 1.65 -4.64 9.30
C ARG A 364 2.06 -3.31 8.67
N THR A 365 1.32 -2.85 7.65
CA THR A 365 1.57 -1.53 7.03
C THR A 365 1.36 -0.42 8.05
N ARG A 366 0.26 -0.46 8.80
CA ARG A 366 -0.02 0.56 9.79
C ARG A 366 1.01 0.58 10.92
N ILE A 367 1.46 -0.59 11.37
CA ILE A 367 2.57 -0.70 12.34
C ILE A 367 3.84 -0.05 11.79
N SER A 368 4.21 -0.34 10.54
CA SER A 368 5.39 0.25 9.89
C SER A 368 5.29 1.77 9.72
N GLU A 369 4.13 2.27 9.29
CA GLU A 369 3.87 3.72 9.18
C GLU A 369 4.05 4.41 10.53
N LEU A 370 3.40 3.89 11.58
CA LEU A 370 3.48 4.46 12.92
C LEU A 370 4.87 4.30 13.54
N ARG A 371 5.62 3.24 13.21
CA ARG A 371 7.04 3.12 13.58
C ARG A 371 7.89 4.23 12.99
N SER A 372 7.59 4.66 11.76
CA SER A 372 8.36 5.69 11.04
C SER A 372 8.00 7.12 11.45
N SER A 373 6.73 7.37 11.81
CA SER A 373 6.19 8.68 12.16
C SER A 373 5.04 8.51 13.17
N ASN A 374 5.24 9.02 14.38
CA ASN A 374 4.27 8.97 15.47
C ASN A 374 4.43 10.19 16.39
N ASP A 375 3.52 10.29 17.35
CA ASP A 375 3.39 11.35 18.34
C ASP A 375 4.00 10.94 19.71
N ASN A 376 4.87 9.92 19.77
CA ASN A 376 5.44 9.45 21.05
C ASN A 376 6.20 10.56 21.78
N ASP A 377 6.92 11.41 21.04
CA ASP A 377 7.70 12.54 21.58
C ASP A 377 6.81 13.68 22.12
N ASP A 378 5.52 13.71 21.74
CA ASP A 378 4.56 14.72 22.16
C ASP A 378 3.85 14.37 23.47
N THR A 379 4.14 13.21 24.06
CA THR A 379 3.52 12.75 25.32
C THR A 379 4.53 12.23 26.33
N SER A 380 4.29 12.50 27.62
CA SER A 380 5.07 11.90 28.71
C SER A 380 4.62 10.48 29.08
N ALA A 381 3.51 10.02 28.49
CA ALA A 381 2.94 8.69 28.69
C ALA A 381 3.79 7.59 28.04
N ILE A 382 4.72 7.95 27.15
CA ILE A 382 5.60 7.03 26.44
C ILE A 382 7.04 7.46 26.70
N SER A 383 7.92 6.48 26.90
CA SER A 383 9.37 6.69 27.04
C SER A 383 10.10 5.77 26.07
N GLY A 384 10.60 6.35 24.97
CA GLY A 384 11.06 5.56 23.83
C GLY A 384 9.86 4.93 23.12
N ASP A 385 9.82 3.60 23.07
CA ASP A 385 8.74 2.83 22.43
C ASP A 385 7.96 2.00 23.46
N ARG A 386 7.96 2.40 24.74
CA ARG A 386 7.21 1.71 25.81
C ARG A 386 6.38 2.69 26.62
N LEU A 387 5.25 2.21 27.12
CA LEU A 387 4.44 2.98 28.07
C LEU A 387 5.29 3.34 29.29
N ASN A 388 5.17 4.59 29.74
CA ASN A 388 5.75 5.05 30.99
C ASN A 388 4.79 4.73 32.14
N ASP A 389 4.84 3.47 32.56
CA ASP A 389 4.01 2.83 33.59
C ASP A 389 4.57 3.01 35.02
N SER A 390 5.46 3.98 35.23
CA SER A 390 6.04 4.27 36.56
C SER A 390 5.01 4.67 37.63
N GLY A 391 3.73 4.86 37.25
CA GLY A 391 2.57 4.93 38.12
C GLY A 391 1.48 3.95 37.69
N SER A 392 0.47 3.75 38.54
CA SER A 392 -0.63 2.80 38.29
C SER A 392 -1.54 3.15 37.10
N THR A 393 -1.41 4.33 36.52
CA THR A 393 -2.29 4.80 35.43
C THR A 393 -1.52 5.67 34.45
N VAL A 394 -1.63 5.35 33.17
CA VAL A 394 -1.07 6.09 32.03
C VAL A 394 -2.21 6.53 31.12
N THR A 395 -2.09 7.69 30.47
CA THR A 395 -3.16 8.23 29.61
C THR A 395 -2.60 8.64 28.25
N LEU A 396 -3.21 8.15 27.18
CA LEU A 396 -2.97 8.57 25.81
C LEU A 396 -4.19 9.33 25.28
N SER A 397 -4.00 10.57 24.85
CA SER A 397 -5.03 11.39 24.18
C SER A 397 -5.04 11.14 22.67
N ALA A 398 -5.96 11.80 21.94
CA ALA A 398 -5.99 11.81 20.47
C ALA A 398 -4.58 11.97 19.86
N GLY A 399 -4.22 11.07 18.95
CA GLY A 399 -2.87 10.96 18.41
C GLY A 399 -2.57 9.58 17.82
N GLN A 400 -1.37 9.46 17.26
CA GLN A 400 -0.83 8.28 16.60
C GLN A 400 0.42 7.80 17.34
N TYR A 401 0.39 6.61 17.91
CA TYR A 401 1.45 6.11 18.79
C TYR A 401 2.03 4.80 18.30
N PHE A 402 3.32 4.59 18.57
CA PHE A 402 4.01 3.33 18.31
C PHE A 402 4.60 2.79 19.61
N LEU A 403 4.40 1.50 19.86
CA LEU A 403 4.94 0.81 21.00
C LEU A 403 5.60 -0.48 20.51
N SER A 404 6.78 -0.81 21.03
CA SER A 404 7.41 -2.09 20.75
C SER A 404 6.57 -3.26 21.29
N GLY A 405 5.87 -3.03 22.39
CA GLY A 405 4.98 -3.99 23.06
C GLY A 405 4.24 -3.32 24.21
N ILE A 406 3.12 -3.90 24.64
CA ILE A 406 2.40 -3.52 25.86
C ILE A 406 2.43 -4.73 26.78
N ASP A 407 3.04 -4.59 27.95
CA ASP A 407 3.06 -5.62 28.99
C ASP A 407 2.71 -4.93 30.31
N MET A 408 1.50 -5.16 30.81
CA MET A 408 0.96 -4.51 32.00
C MET A 408 0.59 -5.55 33.06
N ASN A 409 1.01 -5.29 34.30
CA ASN A 409 0.69 -6.04 35.51
C ASN A 409 0.11 -5.12 36.61
N GLY A 410 -1.22 -5.02 36.70
CA GLY A 410 -1.89 -4.18 37.69
C GLY A 410 -2.07 -2.70 37.30
N GLU A 411 -1.51 -2.25 36.17
CA GLU A 411 -1.67 -0.86 35.70
C GLU A 411 -2.96 -0.62 34.90
N THR A 412 -3.26 0.65 34.63
CA THR A 412 -4.37 1.07 33.77
C THR A 412 -3.89 1.98 32.63
N LEU A 413 -4.15 1.59 31.39
CA LEU A 413 -4.04 2.45 30.22
C LEU A 413 -5.39 3.11 29.94
N VAL A 414 -5.45 4.43 30.13
CA VAL A 414 -6.60 5.24 29.71
C VAL A 414 -6.37 5.75 28.30
N VAL A 415 -7.30 5.49 27.40
CA VAL A 415 -7.28 6.03 26.04
C VAL A 415 -8.38 7.06 25.89
N ASP A 416 -8.02 8.34 25.87
CA ASP A 416 -8.95 9.45 25.77
C ASP A 416 -9.20 9.84 24.30
N THR A 417 -10.41 9.52 23.83
CA THR A 417 -10.88 9.77 22.46
C THR A 417 -11.78 11.01 22.38
N ALA A 418 -11.80 11.88 23.40
CA ALA A 418 -12.65 13.06 23.41
C ALA A 418 -12.31 14.06 22.28
N ASP A 419 -11.02 14.21 21.98
CA ASP A 419 -10.53 15.19 21.00
C ASP A 419 -10.27 14.59 19.61
N GLY A 420 -10.46 13.28 19.42
CA GLY A 420 -10.23 12.65 18.13
C GLY A 420 -9.98 11.14 18.19
N LEU A 421 -9.53 10.62 17.04
CA LEU A 421 -9.09 9.24 16.88
C LEU A 421 -7.79 9.02 17.64
N VAL A 422 -7.66 7.86 18.29
CA VAL A 422 -6.39 7.36 18.83
C VAL A 422 -5.98 6.12 18.05
N GLU A 423 -4.75 6.09 17.55
CA GLU A 423 -4.18 4.92 16.89
C GLU A 423 -2.93 4.48 17.65
N ILE A 424 -2.85 3.19 17.97
CA ILE A 424 -1.75 2.61 18.73
C ILE A 424 -1.26 1.40 17.95
N ALA A 425 -0.06 1.49 17.36
CA ALA A 425 0.65 0.33 16.83
C ALA A 425 1.44 -0.34 17.96
N VAL A 426 1.32 -1.66 18.05
CA VAL A 426 2.05 -2.53 18.95
C VAL A 426 2.81 -3.54 18.09
N GLU A 427 4.14 -3.43 18.04
CA GLU A 427 4.98 -4.26 17.15
C GLU A 427 5.01 -5.73 17.57
N GLU A 428 5.14 -6.00 18.86
CA GLU A 428 5.12 -7.33 19.48
C GLU A 428 3.76 -7.56 20.18
N ASP A 429 3.79 -8.03 21.43
CA ASP A 429 2.63 -8.46 22.20
C ASP A 429 1.86 -7.31 22.87
N LEU A 430 0.56 -7.51 23.05
CA LEU A 430 -0.30 -6.79 23.99
C LEU A 430 -0.75 -7.76 25.11
N SER A 431 -0.15 -7.64 26.29
CA SER A 431 -0.40 -8.49 27.45
C SER A 431 -0.93 -7.71 28.64
N LEU A 432 -2.06 -8.17 29.21
CA LEU A 432 -2.71 -7.61 30.40
C LEU A 432 -2.87 -8.69 31.49
N ASP A 433 -2.20 -8.50 32.63
CA ASP A 433 -2.32 -9.33 33.84
C ASP A 433 -2.80 -8.46 35.03
N ASP A 434 -3.98 -8.75 35.59
CA ASP A 434 -4.65 -7.87 36.59
C ASP A 434 -4.73 -6.38 36.15
N ALA A 435 -4.72 -6.13 34.84
CA ALA A 435 -4.49 -4.81 34.24
C ALA A 435 -5.67 -4.35 33.37
N SER A 436 -5.79 -3.05 33.12
CA SER A 436 -6.96 -2.49 32.43
C SER A 436 -6.64 -1.56 31.28
N ILE A 437 -7.35 -1.72 30.16
CA ILE A 437 -7.47 -0.70 29.12
C ILE A 437 -8.86 -0.05 29.24
N THR A 438 -8.90 1.27 29.41
CA THR A 438 -10.15 2.04 29.57
C THR A 438 -10.24 3.11 28.50
N VAL A 439 -11.18 2.95 27.57
CA VAL A 439 -11.49 3.99 26.59
C VAL A 439 -12.37 5.05 27.23
N GLN A 440 -12.07 6.32 27.01
CA GLN A 440 -12.89 7.45 27.42
C GLN A 440 -13.28 8.28 26.20
N GLY A 441 -14.37 9.03 26.32
CA GLY A 441 -14.92 9.83 25.23
C GLY A 441 -15.84 9.06 24.27
N GLY A 442 -16.33 9.78 23.27
CA GLY A 442 -17.26 9.27 22.26
C GLY A 442 -16.59 8.83 20.96
N GLY A 443 -15.26 8.99 20.85
CA GLY A 443 -14.48 8.68 19.65
C GLY A 443 -14.16 7.20 19.51
N THR A 444 -13.09 6.91 18.77
CA THR A 444 -12.64 5.54 18.50
C THR A 444 -11.16 5.43 18.80
N VAL A 445 -10.75 4.31 19.40
CA VAL A 445 -9.36 3.85 19.44
C VAL A 445 -9.18 2.67 18.49
N ARG A 446 -8.01 2.59 17.86
CA ARG A 446 -7.56 1.46 17.04
C ARG A 446 -6.21 0.96 17.52
N PHE A 447 -6.15 -0.30 17.88
CA PHE A 447 -4.93 -1.04 18.15
C PHE A 447 -4.56 -1.85 16.90
N TYR A 448 -3.30 -1.77 16.49
CA TYR A 448 -2.71 -2.59 15.43
C TYR A 448 -1.63 -3.44 16.07
N VAL A 449 -1.89 -4.73 16.28
CA VAL A 449 -1.02 -5.63 17.04
C VAL A 449 -0.32 -6.58 16.08
N GLY A 450 1.01 -6.68 16.20
CA GLY A 450 1.85 -7.46 15.31
C GLY A 450 1.92 -8.94 15.68
N ASP A 451 1.92 -9.24 16.98
CA ASP A 451 2.05 -10.58 17.56
C ASP A 451 0.83 -10.88 18.44
N ASP A 452 0.98 -11.38 19.68
CA ASP A 452 -0.13 -11.90 20.47
C ASP A 452 -0.93 -10.84 21.25
N ILE A 453 -2.21 -11.13 21.49
CA ILE A 453 -3.07 -10.39 22.43
C ILE A 453 -3.46 -11.32 23.58
N SER A 454 -3.02 -10.99 24.80
CA SER A 454 -3.37 -11.73 26.01
C SER A 454 -4.10 -10.85 27.01
N VAL A 455 -5.31 -11.26 27.40
CA VAL A 455 -6.10 -10.62 28.46
C VAL A 455 -6.40 -11.67 29.53
N ALA A 456 -5.62 -11.65 30.61
CA ALA A 456 -5.69 -12.65 31.68
C ALA A 456 -6.78 -12.35 32.73
N SER A 457 -6.85 -13.18 33.79
CA SER A 457 -7.79 -13.00 34.90
C SER A 457 -7.51 -11.69 35.62
N GLY A 458 -8.55 -11.04 36.14
CA GLY A 458 -8.46 -9.71 36.76
C GLY A 458 -8.35 -8.55 35.75
N SER A 459 -8.04 -8.84 34.49
CA SER A 459 -7.88 -7.82 33.45
C SER A 459 -9.22 -7.38 32.82
N ASN A 460 -9.25 -6.17 32.28
CA ASN A 460 -10.47 -5.63 31.65
C ASN A 460 -10.18 -4.65 30.51
N VAL A 461 -10.90 -4.80 29.40
CA VAL A 461 -10.97 -3.79 28.32
C VAL A 461 -12.36 -3.20 28.32
N SER A 462 -12.47 -1.88 28.56
CA SER A 462 -13.76 -1.22 28.73
C SER A 462 -13.97 -0.03 27.81
N VAL A 463 -15.21 0.09 27.31
CA VAL A 463 -15.71 1.23 26.54
C VAL A 463 -17.05 1.68 27.14
N PRO A 464 -17.27 2.99 27.35
CA PRO A 464 -18.50 3.51 27.92
C PRO A 464 -19.76 3.03 27.17
N GLY A 465 -20.75 2.57 27.95
CA GLY A 465 -22.02 2.07 27.41
C GLY A 465 -21.89 0.77 26.61
N GLU A 466 -20.79 0.05 26.78
CA GLU A 466 -20.49 -1.18 26.00
C GLU A 466 -20.49 -0.91 24.50
N ARG A 467 -20.11 0.30 24.09
CA ARG A 467 -20.09 0.70 22.69
C ARG A 467 -18.88 0.08 21.99
N SER A 468 -18.99 -1.17 21.56
CA SER A 468 -17.89 -1.93 20.94
C SER A 468 -17.27 -1.21 19.73
N THR A 469 -18.05 -0.42 18.97
CA THR A 469 -17.55 0.43 17.87
C THR A 469 -16.48 1.47 18.28
N GLY A 470 -16.32 1.72 19.59
CA GLY A 470 -15.32 2.63 20.15
C GLY A 470 -13.91 2.04 20.28
N ALA A 471 -13.74 0.72 20.20
CA ALA A 471 -12.44 0.08 20.32
C ALA A 471 -12.28 -1.03 19.26
N TRP A 472 -11.26 -0.91 18.43
CA TRP A 472 -10.92 -1.89 17.40
C TRP A 472 -9.51 -2.42 17.65
N PHE A 473 -9.35 -3.74 17.56
CA PHE A 473 -8.09 -4.44 17.66
C PHE A 473 -7.89 -5.20 16.36
N TYR A 474 -6.91 -4.76 15.56
CA TYR A 474 -6.52 -5.38 14.31
C TYR A 474 -5.30 -6.25 14.55
N GLY A 475 -5.35 -7.51 14.12
CA GLY A 475 -4.24 -8.46 14.22
C GLY A 475 -3.65 -8.81 12.85
N THR A 476 -2.51 -9.49 12.89
CA THR A 476 -1.82 -10.11 11.76
C THR A 476 -2.25 -11.57 11.61
N ASP A 477 -1.67 -12.30 10.67
CA ASP A 477 -1.79 -13.75 10.59
C ASP A 477 -1.01 -14.51 11.69
N ASP A 478 -0.13 -13.81 12.40
CA ASP A 478 0.62 -14.32 13.56
C ASP A 478 -0.11 -14.05 14.89
N THR A 479 -1.10 -13.16 14.93
CA THR A 479 -1.77 -12.75 16.18
C THR A 479 -2.63 -13.84 16.80
N GLY A 480 -2.08 -14.59 17.76
CA GLY A 480 -2.88 -15.41 18.68
C GLY A 480 -3.59 -14.51 19.70
N THR A 481 -4.88 -14.76 19.96
CA THR A 481 -5.62 -14.02 20.97
C THR A 481 -6.17 -14.92 22.06
N VAL A 482 -5.83 -14.65 23.31
CA VAL A 482 -6.37 -15.35 24.48
C VAL A 482 -7.04 -14.36 25.42
N ILE A 483 -8.36 -14.48 25.58
CA ILE A 483 -9.13 -13.73 26.57
C ILE A 483 -9.61 -14.73 27.62
N SER A 484 -8.94 -14.74 28.77
CA SER A 484 -9.17 -15.77 29.78
C SER A 484 -9.31 -15.23 31.18
N GLY A 485 -10.39 -15.61 31.86
CA GLY A 485 -10.60 -15.38 33.28
C GLY A 485 -10.53 -16.66 34.09
N SER A 486 -11.11 -16.61 35.30
CA SER A 486 -11.19 -17.75 36.19
C SER A 486 -12.58 -17.90 36.81
N GLN A 487 -12.82 -19.04 37.47
CA GLN A 487 -14.09 -19.30 38.12
C GLN A 487 -14.32 -18.29 39.27
N GLY A 488 -15.27 -17.38 39.08
CA GLY A 488 -15.60 -16.33 40.05
C GLY A 488 -14.92 -14.99 39.80
N ASP A 489 -14.09 -14.90 38.76
CA ASP A 489 -13.43 -13.68 38.29
C ASP A 489 -13.43 -13.69 36.76
N THR A 490 -14.58 -13.32 36.19
CA THR A 490 -14.81 -13.33 34.74
C THR A 490 -14.13 -12.12 34.11
N THR A 491 -13.22 -12.37 33.17
CA THR A 491 -12.54 -11.31 32.41
C THR A 491 -13.53 -10.64 31.48
N ARG A 492 -13.42 -9.32 31.29
CA ARG A 492 -14.33 -8.56 30.44
C ARG A 492 -13.58 -7.86 29.31
N PHE A 493 -14.11 -7.97 28.10
CA PHE A 493 -13.56 -7.31 26.93
C PHE A 493 -14.67 -6.60 26.14
N VAL A 494 -14.55 -5.29 25.92
CA VAL A 494 -15.49 -4.50 25.10
C VAL A 494 -14.76 -3.94 23.90
N GLY A 495 -15.12 -4.38 22.71
CA GLY A 495 -14.46 -3.97 21.47
C GLY A 495 -14.65 -4.96 20.33
N VAL A 496 -14.00 -4.68 19.21
CA VAL A 496 -13.95 -5.58 18.05
C VAL A 496 -12.56 -6.14 17.91
N LEU A 497 -12.44 -7.46 17.83
CA LEU A 497 -11.23 -8.13 17.39
C LEU A 497 -11.38 -8.49 15.91
N TYR A 498 -10.54 -7.92 15.06
CA TYR A 498 -10.62 -8.04 13.61
C TYR A 498 -9.27 -8.44 13.02
N ALA A 499 -9.04 -9.75 12.97
CA ALA A 499 -7.85 -10.36 12.42
C ALA A 499 -8.22 -11.52 11.48
N PRO A 500 -9.06 -11.35 10.44
CA PRO A 500 -9.27 -12.43 9.47
C PRO A 500 -7.92 -12.92 8.92
N SER A 501 -7.73 -14.23 8.96
CA SER A 501 -6.54 -14.93 8.48
C SER A 501 -6.90 -16.40 8.21
N ALA A 502 -5.92 -17.17 7.71
CA ALA A 502 -5.99 -18.62 7.62
C ALA A 502 -5.24 -19.33 8.77
N SER A 503 -4.55 -18.62 9.65
CA SER A 503 -3.61 -19.22 10.62
C SER A 503 -3.72 -18.73 12.06
N ASN A 504 -4.40 -17.62 12.31
CA ASN A 504 -4.53 -17.11 13.67
C ASN A 504 -5.76 -17.66 14.38
N ASP A 505 -5.69 -17.63 15.71
CA ASP A 505 -6.71 -18.19 16.59
C ASP A 505 -7.16 -17.21 17.68
N VAL A 506 -8.38 -17.42 18.16
CA VAL A 506 -8.95 -16.66 19.28
C VAL A 506 -9.58 -17.62 20.27
N SER A 507 -9.05 -17.69 21.49
CA SER A 507 -9.64 -18.43 22.60
C SER A 507 -10.32 -17.50 23.61
N VAL A 508 -11.56 -17.82 23.97
CA VAL A 508 -12.35 -17.13 25.00
C VAL A 508 -12.75 -18.12 26.08
N ARG A 509 -12.27 -17.92 27.32
CA ARG A 509 -12.53 -18.83 28.45
C ARG A 509 -12.83 -18.06 29.74
N HIS A 510 -13.93 -18.37 30.42
CA HIS A 510 -14.34 -17.60 31.62
C HIS A 510 -14.28 -16.07 31.40
N ALA A 511 -14.77 -15.62 30.24
CA ALA A 511 -14.68 -14.24 29.82
C ALA A 511 -15.92 -13.81 29.05
N ASP A 512 -16.32 -12.55 29.21
CA ASP A 512 -17.42 -11.91 28.49
C ASP A 512 -16.86 -10.91 27.45
N VAL A 513 -17.07 -11.21 26.17
CA VAL A 513 -16.72 -10.35 25.04
C VAL A 513 -17.97 -9.62 24.56
N TYR A 514 -17.93 -8.29 24.53
CA TYR A 514 -19.00 -7.43 24.03
C TYR A 514 -18.55 -6.75 22.73
N GLY A 515 -19.05 -7.21 21.59
CA GLY A 515 -18.68 -6.67 20.28
C GLY A 515 -18.74 -7.70 19.17
N GLY A 516 -17.60 -8.01 18.54
CA GLY A 516 -17.52 -9.00 17.47
C GLY A 516 -16.11 -9.55 17.31
N LEU A 517 -16.02 -10.84 16.97
CA LEU A 517 -14.76 -11.54 16.76
C LEU A 517 -14.68 -12.01 15.30
N VAL A 518 -13.62 -11.62 14.60
CA VAL A 518 -13.31 -12.08 13.25
C VAL A 518 -11.85 -12.55 13.22
N ALA A 519 -11.63 -13.85 13.02
CA ALA A 519 -10.31 -14.47 13.04
C ALA A 519 -10.29 -15.72 12.14
N GLY A 520 -9.13 -16.37 11.99
CA GLY A 520 -8.98 -17.63 11.27
C GLY A 520 -9.75 -18.75 11.95
N GLU A 521 -9.37 -19.05 13.19
CA GLU A 521 -9.99 -20.01 14.10
C GLU A 521 -10.55 -19.29 15.34
N VAL A 522 -11.65 -19.79 15.89
CA VAL A 522 -12.25 -19.24 17.12
C VAL A 522 -12.73 -20.37 18.01
N ASP A 523 -12.22 -20.38 19.23
CA ASP A 523 -12.57 -21.30 20.31
C ASP A 523 -13.28 -20.55 21.44
N ILE A 524 -14.56 -20.86 21.65
CA ILE A 524 -15.29 -20.42 22.85
C ILE A 524 -15.34 -21.58 23.82
N GLU A 525 -14.47 -21.50 24.83
CA GLU A 525 -14.33 -22.55 25.82
C GLU A 525 -15.29 -22.35 27.00
N THR A 526 -15.10 -23.17 28.04
CA THR A 526 -15.94 -23.17 29.24
C THR A 526 -16.03 -21.78 29.88
N GLY A 527 -17.27 -21.29 30.01
CA GLY A 527 -17.56 -19.98 30.59
C GLY A 527 -17.18 -18.79 29.71
N GLY A 528 -16.80 -19.02 28.45
CA GLY A 528 -16.66 -17.97 27.45
C GLY A 528 -18.02 -17.53 26.92
N ALA A 529 -18.22 -16.23 26.78
CA ALA A 529 -19.43 -15.64 26.22
C ALA A 529 -19.09 -14.55 25.21
N VAL A 530 -19.79 -14.53 24.07
CA VAL A 530 -19.70 -13.47 23.06
C VAL A 530 -21.07 -12.84 22.86
N HIS A 531 -21.18 -11.58 23.25
CA HIS A 531 -22.35 -10.73 23.06
C HIS A 531 -22.15 -9.87 21.82
N TYR A 532 -22.82 -10.23 20.72
CA TYR A 532 -22.70 -9.51 19.45
C TYR A 532 -23.31 -8.12 19.52
N ASP A 533 -22.53 -7.08 19.20
CA ASP A 533 -23.08 -5.73 19.05
C ASP A 533 -23.64 -5.51 17.64
N GLN A 534 -24.97 -5.52 17.51
CA GLN A 534 -25.68 -5.34 16.24
C GLN A 534 -25.36 -4.01 15.54
N SER A 535 -24.84 -3.01 16.25
CA SER A 535 -24.43 -1.74 15.65
C SER A 535 -23.29 -1.90 14.63
N LEU A 536 -22.52 -2.99 14.73
CA LEU A 536 -21.41 -3.32 13.82
C LEU A 536 -21.85 -3.66 12.40
N SER A 537 -23.08 -4.13 12.21
CA SER A 537 -23.65 -4.50 10.90
C SER A 537 -23.70 -3.36 9.88
N THR A 538 -23.54 -2.11 10.33
CA THR A 538 -23.54 -0.90 9.50
C THR A 538 -22.16 -0.25 9.38
N ARG A 539 -21.13 -0.85 9.98
CA ARG A 539 -19.77 -0.30 10.03
C ARG A 539 -18.86 -1.01 9.04
N THR A 540 -18.01 -0.25 8.38
CA THR A 540 -16.90 -0.80 7.59
C THR A 540 -15.75 -1.11 8.55
N PRO A 541 -15.28 -2.38 8.65
CA PRO A 541 -14.26 -2.78 9.61
C PRO A 541 -12.92 -2.09 9.42
N LEU A 542 -12.52 -1.86 8.17
CA LEU A 542 -11.27 -1.16 7.88
C LEU A 542 -11.51 0.33 7.63
N PRO A 543 -10.63 1.21 8.14
CA PRO A 543 -10.60 2.59 7.69
C PRO A 543 -10.34 2.68 6.18
N ALA A 544 -10.73 3.81 5.61
CA ALA A 544 -10.23 4.17 4.29
C ALA A 544 -8.74 4.51 4.43
N ASP A 545 -7.86 3.57 4.03
CA ASP A 545 -6.43 3.87 3.87
C ASP A 545 -6.28 5.03 2.90
N ALA A 546 -5.78 6.16 3.42
CA ALA A 546 -5.61 7.39 2.66
C ALA A 546 -4.29 7.42 1.86
N ASN A 547 -3.32 6.55 2.19
CA ASN A 547 -1.93 6.74 1.77
C ASN A 547 -1.36 5.70 0.79
N VAL A 548 -2.01 4.55 0.57
CA VAL A 548 -1.54 3.57 -0.41
C VAL A 548 -2.44 3.57 -1.66
N PRO A 549 -1.91 3.81 -2.88
CA PRO A 549 -2.72 3.78 -4.07
C PRO A 549 -3.25 2.37 -4.32
N ARG A 550 -4.56 2.29 -4.53
CA ARG A 550 -5.33 1.05 -4.66
C ARG A 550 -5.26 0.50 -6.08
N ILE A 551 -5.11 -0.81 -6.24
CA ILE A 551 -5.22 -1.48 -7.55
C ILE A 551 -6.27 -2.59 -7.50
N THR A 552 -7.13 -2.64 -8.50
CA THR A 552 -8.17 -3.65 -8.68
C THR A 552 -8.06 -4.25 -10.08
N TYR A 553 -7.67 -3.44 -11.07
CA TYR A 553 -7.51 -3.86 -12.45
C TYR A 553 -6.08 -3.60 -12.90
N LEU A 554 -5.45 -4.61 -13.50
CA LEU A 554 -4.11 -4.54 -14.05
C LEU A 554 -4.14 -4.90 -15.53
N HIS A 555 -3.45 -4.12 -16.34
CA HIS A 555 -3.25 -4.39 -17.76
C HIS A 555 -1.78 -4.16 -18.09
N ILE A 556 -1.07 -5.21 -18.48
CA ILE A 556 0.34 -5.14 -18.87
C ILE A 556 0.48 -5.79 -20.24
N SER A 557 1.13 -5.07 -21.15
CA SER A 557 1.60 -5.61 -22.42
C SER A 557 3.06 -5.26 -22.64
N VAL A 558 3.76 -6.05 -23.45
CA VAL A 558 5.13 -5.79 -23.86
C VAL A 558 5.18 -5.83 -25.39
N THR A 559 5.70 -4.77 -25.99
CA THR A 559 5.96 -4.70 -27.43
C THR A 559 7.41 -4.32 -27.67
N GLU A 560 8.12 -5.14 -28.45
CA GLU A 560 9.47 -4.81 -28.91
C GLU A 560 9.42 -4.03 -30.21
N ILE A 561 10.18 -2.94 -30.27
CA ILE A 561 10.48 -2.22 -31.51
C ILE A 561 11.94 -2.40 -31.88
N SER A 562 12.19 -2.57 -33.18
CA SER A 562 13.52 -2.55 -33.78
C SER A 562 13.78 -1.19 -34.43
N VAL A 563 14.96 -0.64 -34.20
CA VAL A 563 15.41 0.63 -34.76
C VAL A 563 16.63 0.38 -35.63
N SER A 564 16.52 0.70 -36.92
CA SER A 564 17.62 0.57 -37.88
C SER A 564 17.79 1.86 -38.68
N GLU A 565 18.88 1.97 -39.40
CA GLU A 565 19.02 2.98 -40.45
C GLU A 565 18.00 2.76 -41.58
N ASP A 566 17.63 3.83 -42.29
CA ASP A 566 16.70 3.81 -43.45
C ASP A 566 17.35 3.37 -44.76
#